data_AF-A0A3M7FSW8-F1
#
_entry.id   AF-A0A3M7FSW8-F1
#
_cell.length_a   1.000
_cell.length_b   1.000
_cell.length_c   1.000
_cell.angle_alpha   90.00
_cell.angle_beta   90.00
_cell.angle_gamma   90.00
#
_symmetry.space_group_name_H-M   'P 1'
#
loop_
_entity.id
_entity.type
_entity.pdbx_description
1 polymer ?
#
loop_
_entity_poly.entity_id
_entity_poly.type
_entity_poly.pdbx_seq_one_letter_code
_entity_poly.pdbx_strand_id
1 'polypeptide(L)'
;MEYLQGKWDDWKFAMNYSLSTIDDSGLMNVTSSNDWLRFGMGGHNIEANAILYNTINQGLSLAEALNDTSVIDSWTEAAAGIKSAANNLLWNETAGLYHDNETTTLMPQDGNCWAVVANLTDSNEKNMAISQGLSTRWGPYGAPAVEAKDAVSPFISGFELEAHLEAGNVTAALALMRLQWGYMLDYKYMTNSTFIEGYSFDGSLHYAPYTNDPRISHAHGWATGPTSTLTFYIGGIHLLSAAGETWEISPRLGDLKEVDTGFETPLGTFASQVNASSDGAITGMRFQTPPGTMGSVSVPGVSGTLVNANGTTVQLQNGMAENVMGGIWMLMSNATGTVGGGGNGTMGSATPTPYTGAAPRHGASARALAVCMGLFAYLL
;
A
#
# COMPACT_ATOMS: atom_id res chain seq x y z
N MET A 1 -23.33 -4.32 2.90
CA MET A 1 -24.03 -3.70 4.05
C MET A 1 -24.57 -4.75 5.01
N GLU A 2 -25.46 -5.66 4.58
CA GLU A 2 -26.03 -6.71 5.45
C GLU A 2 -24.98 -7.54 6.20
N TYR A 3 -23.91 -7.97 5.50
CA TYR A 3 -22.78 -8.67 6.13
C TYR A 3 -22.13 -7.87 7.26
N LEU A 4 -21.87 -6.58 7.05
CA LEU A 4 -21.27 -5.69 8.05
C LEU A 4 -22.22 -5.50 9.24
N GLN A 5 -23.50 -5.24 8.99
CA GLN A 5 -24.52 -5.11 10.03
C GLN A 5 -24.59 -6.36 10.92
N GLY A 6 -24.60 -7.55 10.31
CA GLY A 6 -24.63 -8.82 11.05
C GLY A 6 -23.34 -9.15 11.82
N LYS A 7 -22.27 -8.36 11.65
CA LYS A 7 -20.99 -8.53 12.34
C LYS A 7 -20.61 -7.35 13.22
N TRP A 8 -21.40 -6.29 13.22
CA TRP A 8 -20.99 -5.04 13.83
C TRP A 8 -20.83 -5.13 15.35
N ASP A 9 -21.74 -5.84 16.04
CA ASP A 9 -21.64 -6.01 17.48
C ASP A 9 -20.42 -6.87 17.88
N ASP A 10 -20.13 -7.94 17.12
CA ASP A 10 -18.92 -8.76 17.30
C ASP A 10 -17.66 -7.92 17.06
N TRP A 11 -17.67 -7.07 16.03
CA TRP A 11 -16.57 -6.17 15.70
C TRP A 11 -16.31 -5.15 16.82
N LYS A 12 -17.38 -4.49 17.32
CA LYS A 12 -17.29 -3.56 18.45
C LYS A 12 -16.80 -4.27 19.72
N PHE A 13 -17.25 -5.49 19.97
CA PHE A 13 -16.78 -6.28 21.10
C PHE A 13 -15.27 -6.53 21.04
N ALA A 14 -14.76 -6.97 19.88
CA ALA A 14 -13.33 -7.17 19.67
C ALA A 14 -12.53 -5.85 19.78
N MET A 15 -13.03 -4.77 19.18
CA MET A 15 -12.37 -3.46 19.27
C MET A 15 -12.32 -2.94 20.71
N ASN A 16 -13.42 -3.03 21.46
CA ASN A 16 -13.45 -2.59 22.86
C ASN A 16 -12.51 -3.41 23.75
N TYR A 17 -12.29 -4.69 23.44
CA TYR A 17 -11.26 -5.48 24.11
C TYR A 17 -9.86 -4.91 23.81
N SER A 18 -9.53 -4.65 22.55
CA SER A 18 -8.24 -4.04 22.17
C SER A 18 -8.05 -2.63 22.73
N LEU A 19 -9.11 -1.84 22.87
CA LEU A 19 -9.03 -0.52 23.50
C LEU A 19 -8.77 -0.60 25.01
N SER A 20 -9.25 -1.66 25.67
CA SER A 20 -9.07 -1.86 27.11
C SER A 20 -7.63 -2.17 27.52
N THR A 21 -6.74 -2.44 26.56
CA THR A 21 -5.31 -2.68 26.80
C THR A 21 -4.46 -1.42 26.67
N ILE A 22 -5.07 -0.27 26.31
CA ILE A 22 -4.41 1.03 26.35
C ILE A 22 -4.27 1.45 27.82
N ASP A 23 -3.04 1.69 28.26
CA ASP A 23 -2.76 2.14 29.62
C ASP A 23 -2.50 3.65 29.70
N ASP A 24 -2.08 4.14 30.87
CA ASP A 24 -1.87 5.56 31.14
C ASP A 24 -0.80 6.22 30.24
N SER A 25 -0.02 5.43 29.49
CA SER A 25 0.90 5.95 28.46
C SER A 25 0.18 6.49 27.22
N GLY A 26 -1.07 6.07 26.99
CA GLY A 26 -1.81 6.30 25.75
C GLY A 26 -1.49 5.28 24.65
N LEU A 27 -0.68 4.25 24.92
CA LEU A 27 -0.39 3.14 24.03
C LEU A 27 -1.00 1.84 24.55
N MET A 28 -1.33 0.94 23.62
CA MET A 28 -1.66 -0.44 23.95
C MET A 28 -0.43 -1.13 24.55
N ASN A 29 -0.62 -1.69 25.74
CA ASN A 29 0.36 -2.55 26.39
C ASN A 29 0.12 -4.01 25.99
N VAL A 30 0.94 -4.48 25.06
CA VAL A 30 0.89 -5.85 24.54
C VAL A 30 1.42 -6.81 25.60
N THR A 31 0.56 -7.71 26.05
CA THR A 31 0.92 -8.73 27.05
C THR A 31 1.14 -10.12 26.44
N SER A 32 0.75 -10.32 25.19
CA SER A 32 1.00 -11.55 24.43
C SER A 32 2.40 -11.52 23.83
N SER A 33 3.09 -12.66 23.87
CA SER A 33 4.35 -12.85 23.14
C SER A 33 4.15 -13.45 21.74
N ASN A 34 2.90 -13.74 21.36
CA ASN A 34 2.62 -14.45 20.12
C ASN A 34 2.66 -13.49 18.94
N ASP A 35 3.60 -13.75 18.05
CA ASP A 35 3.56 -13.34 16.65
C ASP A 35 4.49 -14.26 15.85
N TRP A 36 4.16 -14.48 14.58
CA TRP A 36 4.86 -15.42 13.73
C TRP A 36 6.25 -14.92 13.36
N LEU A 37 7.27 -15.61 13.88
CA LEU A 37 8.71 -15.32 13.69
C LEU A 37 9.21 -13.97 14.27
N ARG A 38 8.35 -13.16 14.85
CA ARG A 38 8.77 -11.89 15.45
C ARG A 38 9.27 -12.08 16.87
N PHE A 39 10.49 -11.62 17.15
CA PHE A 39 11.08 -11.65 18.49
C PHE A 39 10.96 -10.28 19.17
N GLY A 40 10.76 -10.28 20.49
CA GLY A 40 10.64 -9.02 21.25
C GLY A 40 9.22 -8.44 21.26
N MET A 41 8.20 -9.25 20.97
CA MET A 41 6.80 -8.88 21.23
C MET A 41 6.56 -8.52 22.71
N GLY A 42 5.62 -7.60 22.92
CA GLY A 42 5.20 -7.14 24.24
C GLY A 42 5.40 -5.63 24.48
N GLY A 43 4.86 -5.12 25.58
CA GLY A 43 4.94 -3.70 25.97
C GLY A 43 4.24 -2.77 24.98
N HIS A 44 4.69 -1.52 24.89
CA HIS A 44 4.16 -0.56 23.92
C HIS A 44 4.79 -0.76 22.54
N ASN A 45 4.57 -1.95 21.97
CA ASN A 45 5.13 -2.32 20.69
C ASN A 45 4.59 -1.39 19.57
N ILE A 46 5.49 -0.78 18.79
CA ILE A 46 5.15 0.17 17.73
C ILE A 46 4.30 -0.46 16.62
N GLU A 47 4.59 -1.69 16.20
CA GLU A 47 3.82 -2.39 15.17
C GLU A 47 2.38 -2.59 15.62
N ALA A 48 2.21 -3.17 16.81
CA ALA A 48 0.90 -3.45 17.36
C ALA A 48 0.06 -2.17 17.59
N ASN A 49 0.70 -1.09 18.01
CA ASN A 49 0.04 0.21 18.18
C ASN A 49 -0.33 0.86 16.83
N ALA A 50 0.53 0.75 15.81
CA ALA A 50 0.21 1.21 14.46
C ALA A 50 -0.96 0.42 13.84
N ILE A 51 -0.99 -0.90 14.03
CA ILE A 51 -2.10 -1.76 13.61
C ILE A 51 -3.39 -1.39 14.36
N LEU A 52 -3.33 -1.17 15.68
CA LEU A 52 -4.50 -0.75 16.46
C LEU A 52 -5.02 0.61 15.97
N TYR A 53 -4.15 1.60 15.77
CA TYR A 53 -4.50 2.90 15.21
C TYR A 53 -5.19 2.77 13.85
N ASN A 54 -4.64 1.97 12.94
CA ASN A 54 -5.24 1.70 11.64
C ASN A 54 -6.63 1.05 11.79
N THR A 55 -6.76 0.07 12.69
CA THR A 55 -8.00 -0.67 12.91
C THR A 55 -9.09 0.22 13.50
N ILE A 56 -8.75 1.15 14.40
CA ILE A 56 -9.68 2.15 14.94
C ILE A 56 -10.21 3.04 13.80
N ASN A 57 -9.33 3.56 12.95
CA ASN A 57 -9.74 4.42 11.83
C ASN A 57 -10.60 3.70 10.80
N GLN A 58 -10.28 2.44 10.47
CA GLN A 58 -11.16 1.60 9.67
C GLN A 58 -12.52 1.40 10.36
N GLY A 59 -12.52 1.18 11.67
CA GLY A 59 -13.73 1.10 12.50
C GLY A 59 -14.60 2.35 12.41
N LEU A 60 -14.01 3.54 12.46
CA LEU A 60 -14.73 4.81 12.30
C LEU A 60 -15.43 4.88 10.94
N SER A 61 -14.76 4.50 9.84
CA SER A 61 -15.39 4.44 8.51
C SER A 61 -16.53 3.40 8.45
N LEU A 62 -16.39 2.27 9.13
CA LEU A 62 -17.47 1.27 9.23
C LEU A 62 -18.66 1.81 10.06
N ALA A 63 -18.39 2.52 11.16
CA ALA A 63 -19.40 3.13 12.00
C ALA A 63 -20.18 4.21 11.24
N GLU A 64 -19.48 5.05 10.47
CA GLU A 64 -20.09 6.02 9.54
C GLU A 64 -21.00 5.33 8.52
N ALA A 65 -20.52 4.26 7.88
CA ALA A 65 -21.30 3.51 6.90
C ALA A 65 -22.58 2.87 7.50
N LEU A 66 -22.56 2.59 8.80
CA LEU A 66 -23.70 2.05 9.57
C LEU A 66 -24.56 3.13 10.24
N ASN A 67 -24.14 4.40 10.19
CA ASN A 67 -24.70 5.50 10.98
C ASN A 67 -24.69 5.21 12.50
N ASP A 68 -23.69 4.50 13.02
CA ASP A 68 -23.50 4.28 14.46
C ASP A 68 -22.60 5.37 15.04
N THR A 69 -23.22 6.38 15.66
CA THR A 69 -22.47 7.49 16.28
C THR A 69 -21.98 7.18 17.70
N SER A 70 -22.34 6.03 18.28
CA SER A 70 -22.08 5.74 19.70
C SER A 70 -20.60 5.52 20.04
N VAL A 71 -19.79 5.21 19.03
CA VAL A 71 -18.36 4.89 19.18
C VAL A 71 -17.43 6.04 18.77
N ILE A 72 -17.93 7.00 17.98
CA ILE A 72 -17.13 7.98 17.24
C ILE A 72 -16.22 8.78 18.17
N ASP A 73 -16.76 9.39 19.22
CA ASP A 73 -15.97 10.23 20.14
C ASP A 73 -14.86 9.41 20.81
N SER A 74 -15.22 8.26 21.40
CA SER A 74 -14.27 7.42 22.15
C SER A 74 -13.15 6.84 21.29
N TRP A 75 -13.47 6.42 20.07
CA TRP A 75 -12.50 5.84 19.15
C TRP A 75 -11.61 6.91 18.52
N THR A 76 -12.17 8.08 18.20
CA THR A 76 -11.38 9.23 17.72
C THR A 76 -10.39 9.68 18.79
N GLU A 77 -10.81 9.77 20.05
CA GLU A 77 -9.93 10.11 21.18
C GLU A 77 -8.82 9.08 21.36
N ALA A 78 -9.15 7.78 21.34
CA ALA A 78 -8.15 6.71 21.45
C ALA A 78 -7.13 6.74 20.29
N ALA A 79 -7.57 6.91 19.04
CA ALA A 79 -6.68 7.02 17.89
C ALA A 79 -5.74 8.22 18.01
N ALA A 80 -6.26 9.38 18.41
CA ALA A 80 -5.45 10.58 18.64
C ALA A 80 -4.42 10.38 19.77
N GLY A 81 -4.83 9.69 20.85
CA GLY A 81 -3.96 9.31 21.96
C GLY A 81 -2.79 8.43 21.51
N ILE A 82 -3.07 7.33 20.80
CA ILE A 82 -2.04 6.41 20.28
C ILE A 82 -1.07 7.14 19.36
N LYS A 83 -1.59 7.95 18.42
CA LYS A 83 -0.76 8.73 17.49
C LYS A 83 0.16 9.69 18.24
N SER A 84 -0.37 10.41 19.22
CA SER A 84 0.45 11.33 20.02
C SER A 84 1.52 10.59 20.82
N ALA A 85 1.13 9.53 21.53
CA ALA A 85 2.03 8.78 22.40
C ALA A 85 3.14 8.08 21.61
N ALA A 86 2.84 7.44 20.47
CA ALA A 86 3.85 6.78 19.64
C ALA A 86 4.90 7.78 19.11
N ASN A 87 4.45 8.95 18.65
CA ASN A 87 5.35 10.01 18.16
C ASN A 87 6.19 10.65 19.27
N ASN A 88 5.69 10.68 20.51
CA ASN A 88 6.41 11.26 21.64
C ASN A 88 7.37 10.28 22.32
N LEU A 89 6.98 9.02 22.44
CA LEU A 89 7.68 8.02 23.25
C LEU A 89 8.62 7.14 22.43
N LEU A 90 8.26 6.82 21.19
CA LEU A 90 8.95 5.79 20.40
C LEU A 90 9.77 6.36 19.24
N TRP A 91 9.47 7.57 18.77
CA TRP A 91 10.20 8.17 17.66
C TRP A 91 11.64 8.55 18.04
N ASN A 92 12.61 8.13 17.23
CA ASN A 92 14.00 8.55 17.36
C ASN A 92 14.38 9.52 16.25
N GLU A 93 14.51 10.81 16.60
CA GLU A 93 14.82 11.88 15.65
C GLU A 93 16.16 11.70 14.92
N THR A 94 17.18 11.15 15.61
CA THR A 94 18.52 10.97 15.01
C THR A 94 18.54 9.84 13.99
N ALA A 95 17.82 8.74 14.29
CA ALA A 95 17.75 7.60 13.39
C ALA A 95 16.70 7.76 12.29
N GLY A 96 15.71 8.66 12.48
CA GLY A 96 14.58 8.82 11.57
C GLY A 96 13.65 7.61 11.55
N LEU A 97 13.56 6.88 12.68
CA LEU A 97 12.79 5.65 12.83
C LEU A 97 12.22 5.54 14.24
N TYR A 98 11.12 4.80 14.39
CA TYR A 98 10.60 4.41 15.68
C TYR A 98 11.40 3.25 16.28
N HIS A 99 11.66 3.34 17.58
CA HIS A 99 12.03 2.20 18.42
C HIS A 99 10.86 1.22 18.53
N ASP A 100 11.19 -0.05 18.74
CA ASP A 100 10.20 -1.12 18.88
C ASP A 100 9.30 -0.89 20.11
N ASN A 101 9.91 -0.50 21.22
CA ASN A 101 9.28 -0.05 22.46
C ASN A 101 10.33 0.72 23.30
N GLU A 102 9.97 1.25 24.45
CA GLU A 102 10.81 2.11 25.30
C GLU A 102 12.00 1.37 25.95
N THR A 103 12.01 0.05 25.92
CA THR A 103 13.01 -0.78 26.62
C THR A 103 14.14 -1.28 25.72
N THR A 104 14.09 -0.97 24.42
CA THR A 104 15.03 -1.48 23.43
C THR A 104 15.48 -0.40 22.44
N THR A 105 16.65 -0.60 21.85
CA THR A 105 17.15 0.22 20.74
C THR A 105 16.77 -0.35 19.38
N LEU A 106 16.11 -1.52 19.33
CA LEU A 106 15.60 -2.11 18.10
C LEU A 106 14.67 -1.12 17.39
N MET A 107 14.82 -0.98 16.08
CA MET A 107 13.95 -0.17 15.22
C MET A 107 13.45 -1.10 14.13
N PRO A 108 12.30 -1.77 14.35
CA PRO A 108 11.90 -2.93 13.56
C PRO A 108 11.46 -2.51 12.16
N GLN A 109 11.56 -3.42 11.20
CA GLN A 109 11.05 -3.21 9.84
C GLN A 109 9.53 -3.09 9.88
N ASP A 110 8.84 -4.07 10.50
CA ASP A 110 7.38 -4.15 10.57
C ASP A 110 6.73 -2.89 11.11
N GLY A 111 7.16 -2.44 12.29
CA GLY A 111 6.53 -1.34 12.98
C GLY A 111 6.78 0.02 12.34
N ASN A 112 7.95 0.19 11.69
CA ASN A 112 8.20 1.39 10.90
C ASN A 112 7.40 1.38 9.59
N CYS A 113 7.23 0.23 8.94
CA CYS A 113 6.35 0.11 7.78
C CYS A 113 4.89 0.42 8.17
N TRP A 114 4.39 -0.23 9.21
CA TRP A 114 3.03 -0.03 9.71
C TRP A 114 2.78 1.39 10.20
N ALA A 115 3.76 2.06 10.82
CA ALA A 115 3.60 3.46 11.23
C ALA A 115 3.30 4.39 10.04
N VAL A 116 3.89 4.12 8.87
CA VAL A 116 3.61 4.86 7.63
C VAL A 116 2.29 4.42 7.01
N VAL A 117 2.10 3.11 6.80
CA VAL A 117 0.88 2.55 6.17
C VAL A 117 -0.39 2.92 6.95
N ALA A 118 -0.32 2.91 8.28
CA ALA A 118 -1.41 3.29 9.15
C ALA A 118 -1.64 4.81 9.21
N ASN A 119 -0.75 5.63 8.64
CA ASN A 119 -0.72 7.08 8.84
C ASN A 119 -0.61 7.48 10.33
N LEU A 120 0.22 6.74 11.09
CA LEU A 120 0.51 7.01 12.51
C LEU A 120 1.54 8.14 12.66
N THR A 121 2.44 8.32 11.70
CA THR A 121 3.38 9.44 11.65
C THR A 121 2.65 10.79 11.67
N ASP A 122 3.28 11.82 12.23
CA ASP A 122 2.71 13.17 12.30
C ASP A 122 3.19 14.12 11.20
N SER A 123 4.04 13.64 10.28
CA SER A 123 4.51 14.44 9.14
C SER A 123 4.98 13.60 7.93
N ASN A 124 4.96 14.23 6.75
CA ASN A 124 5.51 13.63 5.53
C ASN A 124 7.03 13.47 5.60
N GLU A 125 7.70 14.35 6.36
CA GLU A 125 9.14 14.25 6.60
C GLU A 125 9.49 12.98 7.36
N LYS A 126 8.67 12.56 8.35
CA LYS A 126 8.86 11.27 9.04
C LYS A 126 8.61 10.09 8.10
N ASN A 127 7.57 10.14 7.26
CA ASN A 127 7.34 9.11 6.24
C ASN A 127 8.56 8.94 5.33
N MET A 128 9.12 10.04 4.84
CA MET A 128 10.32 10.03 4.00
C MET A 128 11.55 9.54 4.77
N ALA A 129 11.74 9.96 6.02
CA ALA A 129 12.85 9.51 6.87
C ALA A 129 12.80 7.99 7.09
N ILE A 130 11.62 7.45 7.39
CA ILE A 130 11.41 6.00 7.52
C ILE A 130 11.73 5.28 6.21
N SER A 131 11.18 5.76 5.09
CA SER A 131 11.46 5.21 3.77
C SER A 131 12.96 5.17 3.47
N GLN A 132 13.69 6.24 3.79
CA GLN A 132 15.14 6.29 3.56
C GLN A 132 15.87 5.35 4.52
N GLY A 133 15.55 5.39 5.81
CA GLY A 133 16.15 4.57 6.86
C GLY A 133 16.02 3.08 6.56
N LEU A 134 14.83 2.61 6.16
CA LEU A 134 14.59 1.22 5.75
C LEU A 134 15.42 0.86 4.51
N SER A 135 15.41 1.70 3.48
CA SER A 135 16.15 1.43 2.24
C SER A 135 17.67 1.29 2.42
N THR A 136 18.25 1.99 3.41
CA THR A 136 19.69 1.89 3.70
C THR A 136 20.11 0.53 4.27
N ARG A 137 19.14 -0.26 4.79
CA ARG A 137 19.41 -1.54 5.45
C ARG A 137 19.43 -2.71 4.48
N TRP A 138 18.96 -2.53 3.25
CA TRP A 138 18.79 -3.63 2.31
C TRP A 138 20.11 -4.36 2.06
N GLY A 139 20.03 -5.69 2.16
CA GLY A 139 21.10 -6.58 1.75
C GLY A 139 21.02 -6.89 0.25
N PRO A 140 21.94 -7.71 -0.26
CA PRO A 140 21.94 -8.13 -1.67
C PRO A 140 20.73 -8.98 -2.09
N TYR A 141 19.91 -9.43 -1.14
CA TYR A 141 18.78 -10.33 -1.39
C TYR A 141 17.43 -9.78 -0.92
N GLY A 142 17.36 -8.56 -0.41
CA GLY A 142 16.10 -7.95 0.05
C GLY A 142 16.23 -7.16 1.34
N ALA A 143 15.07 -6.78 1.89
CA ALA A 143 14.97 -5.98 3.09
C ALA A 143 15.01 -6.87 4.35
N PRO A 144 15.96 -6.68 5.27
CA PRO A 144 16.08 -7.52 6.46
C PRO A 144 15.00 -7.15 7.50
N ALA A 145 14.32 -8.19 8.02
CA ALA A 145 13.45 -8.08 9.18
C ALA A 145 14.32 -8.24 10.44
N VAL A 146 14.81 -7.12 10.97
CA VAL A 146 15.80 -7.10 12.07
C VAL A 146 15.22 -7.60 13.41
N GLU A 147 13.90 -7.57 13.53
CA GLU A 147 13.08 -8.14 14.60
C GLU A 147 12.90 -9.67 14.48
N ALA A 148 13.30 -10.26 13.35
CA ALA A 148 13.06 -11.66 12.99
C ALA A 148 14.38 -12.43 12.77
N LYS A 149 15.35 -12.20 13.66
CA LYS A 149 16.69 -12.81 13.63
C LYS A 149 17.42 -12.49 12.32
N ASP A 150 17.52 -13.45 11.42
CA ASP A 150 18.25 -13.35 10.17
C ASP A 150 17.33 -13.38 8.94
N ALA A 151 16.04 -13.16 9.12
CA ALA A 151 15.05 -13.30 8.05
C ALA A 151 14.98 -12.09 7.10
N VAL A 152 14.64 -12.38 5.85
CA VAL A 152 13.89 -11.51 4.95
C VAL A 152 12.47 -12.05 4.91
N SER A 153 11.51 -11.18 5.21
CA SER A 153 10.08 -11.52 5.27
C SER A 153 9.34 -10.85 4.12
N PRO A 154 8.99 -11.59 3.04
CA PRO A 154 8.15 -11.07 1.96
C PRO A 154 6.80 -10.52 2.41
N PHE A 155 6.29 -11.00 3.55
CA PHE A 155 5.11 -10.46 4.20
C PHE A 155 5.34 -9.00 4.64
N ILE A 156 6.36 -8.75 5.47
CA ILE A 156 6.67 -7.40 5.96
C ILE A 156 7.17 -6.50 4.84
N SER A 157 7.99 -7.02 3.92
CA SER A 157 8.46 -6.24 2.78
C SER A 157 7.33 -5.82 1.85
N GLY A 158 6.18 -6.51 1.84
CA GLY A 158 4.97 -6.04 1.17
C GLY A 158 4.49 -4.70 1.73
N PHE A 159 4.45 -4.57 3.06
CA PHE A 159 4.16 -3.29 3.73
C PHE A 159 5.28 -2.27 3.55
N GLU A 160 6.54 -2.69 3.41
CA GLU A 160 7.63 -1.76 3.09
C GLU A 160 7.46 -1.13 1.70
N LEU A 161 6.98 -1.90 0.69
CA LEU A 161 6.61 -1.33 -0.60
C LEU A 161 5.56 -0.23 -0.45
N GLU A 162 4.50 -0.50 0.32
CA GLU A 162 3.44 0.47 0.60
C GLU A 162 3.99 1.70 1.36
N ALA A 163 4.81 1.50 2.39
CA ALA A 163 5.43 2.58 3.15
C ALA A 163 6.29 3.50 2.26
N HIS A 164 7.06 2.96 1.32
CA HIS A 164 7.79 3.76 0.34
C HIS A 164 6.85 4.58 -0.55
N LEU A 165 5.74 4.01 -0.98
CA LEU A 165 4.79 4.67 -1.87
C LEU A 165 4.00 5.76 -1.16
N GLU A 166 3.58 5.52 0.08
CA GLU A 166 2.95 6.51 0.95
C GLU A 166 3.92 7.65 1.33
N ALA A 167 5.22 7.35 1.45
CA ALA A 167 6.26 8.36 1.58
C ALA A 167 6.55 9.12 0.27
N GLY A 168 5.91 8.77 -0.85
CA GLY A 168 6.17 9.36 -2.16
C GLY A 168 7.48 8.89 -2.82
N ASN A 169 8.16 7.89 -2.26
CA ASN A 169 9.41 7.34 -2.76
C ASN A 169 9.19 6.12 -3.66
N VAL A 170 8.56 6.37 -4.81
CA VAL A 170 8.26 5.33 -5.82
C VAL A 170 9.51 4.59 -6.28
N THR A 171 10.64 5.29 -6.38
CA THR A 171 11.93 4.71 -6.76
C THR A 171 12.39 3.63 -5.79
N ALA A 172 12.27 3.87 -4.48
CA ALA A 172 12.60 2.86 -3.47
C ALA A 172 11.68 1.64 -3.57
N ALA A 173 10.36 1.85 -3.72
CA ALA A 173 9.41 0.74 -3.86
C ALA A 173 9.76 -0.16 -5.06
N LEU A 174 10.00 0.43 -6.23
CA LEU A 174 10.38 -0.34 -7.44
C LEU A 174 11.76 -0.99 -7.30
N ALA A 175 12.71 -0.34 -6.63
CA ALA A 175 14.03 -0.91 -6.37
C ALA A 175 13.95 -2.15 -5.46
N LEU A 176 13.21 -2.06 -4.34
CA LEU A 176 12.98 -3.20 -3.45
C LEU A 176 12.25 -4.34 -4.16
N MET A 177 11.22 -4.01 -4.94
CA MET A 177 10.47 -4.99 -5.73
C MET A 177 11.40 -5.79 -6.65
N ARG A 178 12.24 -5.10 -7.42
CA ARG A 178 13.21 -5.73 -8.33
C ARG A 178 14.29 -6.52 -7.59
N LEU A 179 14.76 -6.01 -6.46
CA LEU A 179 15.78 -6.67 -5.63
C LEU A 179 15.26 -7.98 -5.04
N GLN A 180 14.18 -7.89 -4.27
CA GLN A 180 13.68 -8.98 -3.44
C GLN A 180 12.81 -9.96 -4.23
N TRP A 181 11.81 -9.48 -4.96
CA TRP A 181 10.97 -10.37 -5.78
C TRP A 181 11.70 -10.87 -7.01
N GLY A 182 12.63 -10.10 -7.59
CA GLY A 182 13.53 -10.60 -8.63
C GLY A 182 14.38 -11.77 -8.13
N TYR A 183 14.97 -11.65 -6.93
CA TYR A 183 15.67 -12.77 -6.29
C TYR A 183 14.75 -13.99 -6.06
N MET A 184 13.55 -13.77 -5.52
CA MET A 184 12.58 -14.86 -5.27
C MET A 184 12.09 -15.55 -6.56
N LEU A 185 12.18 -14.92 -7.73
CA LEU A 185 11.83 -15.54 -9.01
C LEU A 185 12.99 -16.32 -9.60
N ASP A 186 14.18 -15.72 -9.63
CA ASP A 186 15.27 -16.19 -10.49
C ASP A 186 16.36 -16.97 -9.76
N TYR A 187 16.38 -16.98 -8.43
CA TYR A 187 17.38 -17.72 -7.68
C TYR A 187 17.22 -19.23 -7.86
N LYS A 188 18.36 -19.96 -7.98
CA LYS A 188 18.42 -21.38 -8.36
C LYS A 188 17.63 -22.37 -7.49
N TYR A 189 17.20 -21.96 -6.29
CA TYR A 189 16.40 -22.80 -5.39
C TYR A 189 14.92 -22.40 -5.36
N MET A 190 14.52 -21.42 -6.16
CA MET A 190 13.14 -20.95 -6.27
C MET A 190 12.40 -21.61 -7.43
N THR A 191 11.09 -21.39 -7.50
CA THR A 191 10.20 -22.10 -8.45
C THR A 191 10.01 -21.37 -9.77
N ASN A 192 10.48 -20.12 -9.89
CA ASN A 192 10.23 -19.23 -11.04
C ASN A 192 8.72 -19.06 -11.38
N SER A 193 7.82 -19.39 -10.46
CA SER A 193 6.37 -19.41 -10.72
C SER A 193 5.50 -19.08 -9.51
N THR A 194 6.07 -19.13 -8.30
CA THR A 194 5.42 -18.81 -7.02
C THR A 194 6.41 -18.09 -6.11
N PHE A 195 5.90 -17.41 -5.07
CA PHE A 195 6.73 -16.72 -4.09
C PHE A 195 6.87 -17.52 -2.80
N ILE A 196 8.08 -17.51 -2.25
CA ILE A 196 8.46 -18.22 -1.02
C ILE A 196 7.93 -17.52 0.23
N GLU A 197 7.74 -18.29 1.30
CA GLU A 197 7.34 -17.83 2.63
C GLU A 197 8.31 -16.82 3.24
N GLY A 198 9.59 -17.11 3.16
CA GLY A 198 10.68 -16.31 3.72
C GLY A 198 12.01 -17.03 3.54
N TYR A 199 13.10 -16.31 3.77
CA TYR A 199 14.45 -16.82 3.60
C TYR A 199 15.43 -16.00 4.48
N SER A 200 16.70 -16.39 4.56
CA SER A 200 17.70 -15.65 5.34
C SER A 200 18.23 -14.46 4.55
N PHE A 201 18.64 -13.39 5.23
CA PHE A 201 19.19 -12.17 4.60
C PHE A 201 20.48 -12.44 3.81
N ASP A 202 21.11 -13.59 4.00
CA ASP A 202 22.26 -14.07 3.23
C ASP A 202 21.88 -14.80 1.93
N GLY A 203 20.57 -14.88 1.64
CA GLY A 203 20.02 -15.50 0.44
C GLY A 203 20.06 -17.04 0.47
N SER A 204 20.31 -17.65 1.62
CA SER A 204 20.16 -19.09 1.77
C SER A 204 18.68 -19.48 1.90
N LEU A 205 18.35 -20.70 1.46
CA LEU A 205 17.04 -21.30 1.68
C LEU A 205 16.94 -21.78 3.13
N HIS A 206 16.97 -20.84 4.06
CA HIS A 206 16.81 -21.04 5.50
C HIS A 206 15.80 -20.02 6.01
N TYR A 207 14.97 -20.40 6.96
CA TYR A 207 14.05 -19.48 7.61
C TYR A 207 13.99 -19.82 9.08
N ALA A 208 14.29 -18.83 9.92
CA ALA A 208 14.55 -18.99 11.34
C ALA A 208 13.50 -19.81 12.15
N PRO A 209 12.19 -19.83 11.83
CA PRO A 209 11.22 -20.65 12.58
C PRO A 209 11.42 -22.16 12.37
N TYR A 210 12.04 -22.55 11.26
CA TYR A 210 12.16 -23.94 10.86
C TYR A 210 13.57 -24.45 11.14
N THR A 211 13.66 -25.52 11.91
CA THR A 211 14.91 -26.28 12.06
C THR A 211 15.17 -27.23 10.87
N ASN A 212 14.23 -27.30 9.92
CA ASN A 212 14.27 -28.18 8.75
C ASN A 212 13.78 -27.41 7.51
N ASP A 213 14.72 -26.85 6.75
CA ASP A 213 14.47 -25.96 5.60
C ASP A 213 13.49 -26.50 4.54
N PRO A 214 13.41 -27.82 4.25
CA PRO A 214 12.36 -28.38 3.38
C PRO A 214 10.91 -28.08 3.79
N ARG A 215 10.66 -27.54 5.00
CA ARG A 215 9.32 -27.09 5.42
C ARG A 215 8.94 -25.71 4.90
N ILE A 216 9.91 -24.91 4.44
CA ILE A 216 9.66 -23.56 3.95
C ILE A 216 8.72 -23.63 2.74
N SER A 217 7.56 -23.00 2.84
CA SER A 217 6.61 -22.98 1.72
C SER A 217 7.18 -22.18 0.56
N HIS A 218 7.24 -22.77 -0.63
CA HIS A 218 7.67 -22.09 -1.86
C HIS A 218 6.51 -21.40 -2.59
N ALA A 219 5.30 -21.47 -2.05
CA ALA A 219 4.10 -20.87 -2.61
C ALA A 219 3.24 -20.29 -1.47
N HIS A 220 3.67 -19.14 -0.95
CA HIS A 220 3.05 -18.50 0.20
C HIS A 220 2.34 -17.20 -0.22
N GLY A 221 1.03 -17.14 0.00
CA GLY A 221 0.18 -16.04 -0.48
C GLY A 221 0.56 -14.68 0.09
N TRP A 222 1.11 -14.63 1.30
CA TRP A 222 1.54 -13.39 1.95
C TRP A 222 2.72 -12.67 1.25
N ALA A 223 3.36 -13.33 0.28
CA ALA A 223 4.53 -12.84 -0.42
C ALA A 223 4.12 -12.12 -1.72
N THR A 224 2.83 -11.82 -1.88
CA THR A 224 2.24 -11.25 -3.10
C THR A 224 2.04 -9.73 -3.02
N GLY A 225 2.72 -9.04 -2.10
CA GLY A 225 2.68 -7.57 -1.97
C GLY A 225 2.76 -6.80 -3.31
N PRO A 226 3.62 -7.17 -4.29
CA PRO A 226 3.67 -6.50 -5.59
C PRO A 226 2.35 -6.48 -6.34
N THR A 227 1.48 -7.48 -6.15
CA THR A 227 0.19 -7.52 -6.83
C THR A 227 -0.70 -6.34 -6.44
N SER A 228 -0.84 -6.04 -5.14
CA SER A 228 -1.59 -4.87 -4.67
C SER A 228 -0.84 -3.58 -5.00
N THR A 229 0.46 -3.53 -4.74
CA THR A 229 1.30 -2.35 -5.01
C THR A 229 1.26 -1.89 -6.47
N LEU A 230 1.47 -2.81 -7.42
CA LEU A 230 1.46 -2.48 -8.85
C LEU A 230 0.07 -2.00 -9.31
N THR A 231 -1.00 -2.53 -8.71
CA THR A 231 -2.37 -2.21 -9.10
C THR A 231 -2.84 -0.88 -8.50
N PHE A 232 -2.73 -0.74 -7.19
CA PHE A 232 -3.31 0.38 -6.46
C PHE A 232 -2.42 1.63 -6.51
N TYR A 233 -1.10 1.49 -6.47
CA TYR A 233 -0.20 2.65 -6.42
C TYR A 233 0.44 2.95 -7.78
N ILE A 234 1.03 1.95 -8.43
CA ILE A 234 1.72 2.19 -9.71
C ILE A 234 0.70 2.48 -10.81
N GLY A 235 -0.33 1.62 -10.95
CA GLY A 235 -1.50 1.89 -11.79
C GLY A 235 -2.44 2.94 -11.22
N GLY A 236 -2.36 3.22 -9.91
CA GLY A 236 -3.05 4.33 -9.27
C GLY A 236 -4.54 4.13 -9.05
N ILE A 237 -5.05 2.90 -8.99
CA ILE A 237 -6.49 2.65 -8.83
C ILE A 237 -6.82 2.59 -7.33
N HIS A 238 -7.43 3.63 -6.78
CA HIS A 238 -7.86 3.68 -5.38
C HIS A 238 -9.38 3.66 -5.26
N LEU A 239 -9.91 2.76 -4.44
CA LEU A 239 -11.33 2.76 -4.07
C LEU A 239 -11.50 3.50 -2.75
N LEU A 240 -12.32 4.55 -2.74
CA LEU A 240 -12.49 5.42 -1.58
C LEU A 240 -13.76 5.11 -0.78
N SER A 241 -14.70 4.36 -1.37
CA SER A 241 -15.89 3.88 -0.70
C SER A 241 -16.32 2.51 -1.23
N ALA A 242 -17.41 1.98 -0.67
CA ALA A 242 -17.87 0.62 -0.91
C ALA A 242 -17.91 0.26 -2.40
N ALA A 243 -17.18 -0.81 -2.76
CA ALA A 243 -17.07 -1.33 -4.11
C ALA A 243 -16.59 -0.32 -5.18
N GLY A 244 -16.07 0.84 -4.78
CA GLY A 244 -15.63 1.90 -5.69
C GLY A 244 -16.75 2.84 -6.15
N GLU A 245 -17.80 3.05 -5.34
CA GLU A 245 -18.80 4.09 -5.63
C GLU A 245 -18.14 5.47 -5.78
N THR A 246 -17.14 5.73 -4.93
CA THR A 246 -16.14 6.78 -5.08
C THR A 246 -14.74 6.19 -5.24
N TRP A 247 -13.92 6.86 -6.04
CA TRP A 247 -12.59 6.38 -6.44
C TRP A 247 -11.62 7.53 -6.72
N GLU A 248 -10.33 7.20 -6.77
CA GLU A 248 -9.26 8.07 -7.27
C GLU A 248 -8.40 7.29 -8.28
N ILE A 249 -8.03 7.96 -9.38
CA ILE A 249 -7.00 7.49 -10.31
C ILE A 249 -5.75 8.36 -10.18
N SER A 250 -4.71 7.83 -9.54
CA SER A 250 -3.46 8.56 -9.25
C SER A 250 -2.21 7.70 -9.49
N PRO A 251 -1.85 7.42 -10.77
CA PRO A 251 -0.74 6.53 -11.10
C PRO A 251 0.63 7.12 -10.75
N ARG A 252 1.56 6.25 -10.34
CA ARG A 252 2.91 6.61 -9.89
C ARG A 252 3.95 5.70 -10.54
N LEU A 253 4.44 6.05 -11.74
CA LEU A 253 5.21 5.11 -12.57
C LEU A 253 6.70 5.00 -12.20
N GLY A 254 7.28 5.99 -11.52
CA GLY A 254 8.72 6.01 -11.25
C GLY A 254 9.51 5.94 -12.56
N ASP A 255 10.38 4.95 -12.72
CA ASP A 255 11.16 4.72 -13.95
C ASP A 255 10.50 3.74 -14.95
N LEU A 256 9.26 3.30 -14.69
CA LEU A 256 8.50 2.46 -15.61
C LEU A 256 8.02 3.26 -16.82
N LYS A 257 8.09 2.64 -18.00
CA LYS A 257 7.62 3.26 -19.25
C LYS A 257 6.14 3.09 -19.48
N GLU A 258 5.57 2.00 -18.97
CA GLU A 258 4.17 1.68 -19.12
C GLU A 258 3.67 0.87 -17.92
N VAL A 259 2.39 1.03 -17.61
CA VAL A 259 1.62 0.14 -16.73
C VAL A 259 0.24 -0.06 -17.35
N ASP A 260 -0.24 -1.31 -17.32
CA ASP A 260 -1.60 -1.70 -17.71
C ASP A 260 -2.13 -2.64 -16.64
N THR A 261 -3.10 -2.18 -15.85
CA THR A 261 -3.66 -2.93 -14.73
C THR A 261 -5.16 -2.69 -14.60
N GLY A 262 -5.83 -3.61 -13.93
CA GLY A 262 -7.25 -3.50 -13.65
C GLY A 262 -7.80 -4.69 -12.89
N PHE A 263 -9.00 -4.49 -12.35
CA PHE A 263 -9.77 -5.50 -11.64
C PHE A 263 -11.26 -5.17 -11.74
N GLU A 264 -12.12 -6.06 -11.25
CA GLU A 264 -13.57 -5.84 -11.23
C GLU A 264 -14.08 -5.81 -9.79
N THR A 265 -15.04 -4.92 -9.55
CA THR A 265 -15.89 -4.92 -8.35
C THR A 265 -17.32 -5.31 -8.76
N PRO A 266 -18.24 -5.49 -7.80
CA PRO A 266 -19.66 -5.65 -8.13
C PRO A 266 -20.26 -4.47 -8.92
N LEU A 267 -19.63 -3.29 -8.92
CA LEU A 267 -20.07 -2.14 -9.71
C LEU A 267 -19.57 -2.21 -11.17
N GLY A 268 -18.47 -2.91 -11.42
CA GLY A 268 -17.90 -3.14 -12.75
C GLY A 268 -16.38 -3.07 -12.79
N THR A 269 -15.83 -2.91 -13.99
CA THR A 269 -14.38 -2.87 -14.23
C THR A 269 -13.75 -1.53 -13.85
N PHE A 270 -12.63 -1.60 -13.13
CA PHE A 270 -11.64 -0.55 -12.95
C PHE A 270 -10.38 -0.91 -13.72
N ALA A 271 -9.88 -0.01 -14.56
CA ALA A 271 -8.64 -0.22 -15.31
C ALA A 271 -7.87 1.08 -15.48
N SER A 272 -6.55 0.99 -15.48
CA SER A 272 -5.63 2.11 -15.66
C SER A 272 -4.49 1.69 -16.57
N GLN A 273 -4.32 2.44 -17.64
CA GLN A 273 -3.28 2.26 -18.63
C GLN A 273 -2.53 3.58 -18.80
N VAL A 274 -1.24 3.57 -18.50
CA VAL A 274 -0.44 4.79 -18.41
C VAL A 274 0.91 4.57 -19.06
N ASN A 275 1.32 5.53 -19.88
CA ASN A 275 2.66 5.62 -20.44
C ASN A 275 3.41 6.76 -19.74
N ALA A 276 4.68 6.55 -19.44
CA ALA A 276 5.58 7.58 -18.92
C ALA A 276 6.92 7.59 -19.64
N SER A 277 7.60 8.74 -19.60
CA SER A 277 9.02 8.83 -19.91
C SER A 277 9.85 8.16 -18.81
N SER A 278 11.14 7.95 -19.07
CA SER A 278 12.05 7.29 -18.14
C SER A 278 12.29 8.05 -16.83
N ASP A 279 11.93 9.33 -16.77
CA ASP A 279 11.95 10.18 -15.58
C ASP A 279 10.59 10.20 -14.85
N GLY A 280 9.61 9.40 -15.29
CA GLY A 280 8.32 9.23 -14.65
C GLY A 280 7.24 10.22 -15.06
N ALA A 281 7.53 11.15 -15.97
CA ALA A 281 6.50 12.07 -16.46
C ALA A 281 5.47 11.31 -17.32
N ILE A 282 4.19 11.41 -16.94
CA ILE A 282 3.10 10.77 -17.68
C ILE A 282 2.96 11.42 -19.06
N THR A 283 3.07 10.59 -20.10
CA THR A 283 2.99 11.00 -21.51
C THR A 283 1.69 10.59 -22.18
N GLY A 284 0.96 9.64 -21.60
CA GLY A 284 -0.36 9.21 -22.05
C GLY A 284 -1.08 8.44 -20.97
N MET A 285 -2.39 8.59 -20.90
CA MET A 285 -3.21 7.90 -19.90
C MET A 285 -4.59 7.57 -20.47
N ARG A 286 -5.05 6.35 -20.23
CA ARG A 286 -6.41 5.89 -20.43
C ARG A 286 -6.86 5.15 -19.17
N PHE A 287 -8.04 5.47 -18.65
CA PHE A 287 -8.60 4.72 -17.53
C PHE A 287 -10.08 4.42 -17.75
N GLN A 288 -10.57 3.42 -17.04
CA GLN A 288 -11.96 2.99 -17.04
C GLN A 288 -12.43 2.83 -15.60
N THR A 289 -13.60 3.39 -15.31
CA THR A 289 -14.32 3.19 -14.06
C THR A 289 -15.81 2.93 -14.36
N PRO A 290 -16.55 2.25 -13.47
CA PRO A 290 -17.91 1.82 -13.79
C PRO A 290 -18.89 3.00 -13.92
N PRO A 291 -19.82 2.99 -14.90
CA PRO A 291 -20.89 4.00 -14.97
C PRO A 291 -21.68 4.10 -13.66
N GLY A 292 -22.05 5.31 -13.26
CA GLY A 292 -22.78 5.57 -12.00
C GLY A 292 -21.89 5.78 -10.78
N THR A 293 -20.58 5.60 -10.90
CA THR A 293 -19.58 5.99 -9.89
C THR A 293 -19.05 7.41 -10.16
N MET A 294 -18.32 7.99 -9.21
CA MET A 294 -17.70 9.31 -9.37
C MET A 294 -16.39 9.42 -8.57
N GLY A 295 -15.39 10.10 -9.11
CA GLY A 295 -14.10 10.18 -8.43
C GLY A 295 -13.23 11.36 -8.82
N SER A 296 -11.95 11.23 -8.50
CA SER A 296 -10.91 12.20 -8.82
C SER A 296 -9.78 11.57 -9.65
N VAL A 297 -9.01 12.43 -10.30
CA VAL A 297 -7.79 12.07 -11.03
C VAL A 297 -6.66 12.97 -10.54
N SER A 298 -5.51 12.37 -10.23
CA SER A 298 -4.31 13.08 -9.75
C SER A 298 -3.09 12.67 -10.56
N VAL A 299 -2.61 13.58 -11.41
CA VAL A 299 -1.42 13.43 -12.24
C VAL A 299 -0.59 14.72 -12.20
N PRO A 300 0.09 15.02 -11.06
CA PRO A 300 0.83 16.26 -10.88
C PRO A 300 1.85 16.52 -12.00
N GLY A 301 1.99 17.78 -12.41
CA GLY A 301 2.90 18.17 -13.51
C GLY A 301 2.35 17.91 -14.92
N VAL A 302 1.19 17.27 -15.06
CA VAL A 302 0.53 17.02 -16.34
C VAL A 302 -0.49 18.11 -16.63
N SER A 303 -0.47 18.65 -17.85
CA SER A 303 -1.48 19.57 -18.38
C SER A 303 -2.26 18.92 -19.51
N GLY A 304 -3.58 19.02 -19.49
CA GLY A 304 -4.42 18.45 -20.53
C GLY A 304 -5.89 18.41 -20.18
N THR A 305 -6.65 17.82 -21.08
CA THR A 305 -8.09 17.58 -20.95
C THR A 305 -8.34 16.08 -20.88
N LEU A 306 -9.10 15.63 -19.87
CA LEU A 306 -9.69 14.30 -19.88
C LEU A 306 -10.89 14.30 -20.82
N VAL A 307 -10.93 13.35 -21.75
CA VAL A 307 -12.02 13.19 -22.72
C VAL A 307 -12.65 11.80 -22.52
N ASN A 308 -13.93 11.77 -22.20
CA ASN A 308 -14.71 10.54 -22.07
C ASN A 308 -15.09 10.01 -23.45
N ALA A 309 -15.26 8.69 -23.58
CA ALA A 309 -15.78 8.05 -24.78
C ALA A 309 -17.14 8.60 -25.26
N ASN A 310 -17.95 9.17 -24.36
CA ASN A 310 -19.22 9.84 -24.69
C ASN A 310 -19.07 11.31 -25.15
N GLY A 311 -17.84 11.83 -25.22
CA GLY A 311 -17.52 13.21 -25.62
C GLY A 311 -17.49 14.24 -24.48
N THR A 312 -17.83 13.86 -23.24
CA THR A 312 -17.71 14.75 -22.07
C THR A 312 -16.23 15.05 -21.80
N THR A 313 -15.92 16.28 -21.38
CA THR A 313 -14.55 16.70 -21.10
C THR A 313 -14.40 17.30 -19.70
N VAL A 314 -13.23 17.08 -19.09
CA VAL A 314 -12.84 17.68 -17.80
C VAL A 314 -11.41 18.20 -17.94
N GLN A 315 -11.20 19.49 -17.65
CA GLN A 315 -9.86 20.09 -17.68
C GLN A 315 -9.09 19.74 -16.42
N LEU A 316 -7.82 19.36 -16.58
CA LEU A 316 -6.92 19.23 -15.44
C LEU A 316 -6.55 20.62 -14.91
N GLN A 317 -6.66 20.80 -13.60
CA GLN A 317 -6.18 21.96 -12.87
C GLN A 317 -4.94 21.55 -12.07
N ASN A 318 -3.76 22.00 -12.49
CA ASN A 318 -2.47 21.60 -11.90
C ASN A 318 -2.29 20.07 -11.81
N GLY A 319 -2.76 19.33 -12.81
CA GLY A 319 -2.72 17.86 -12.83
C GLY A 319 -3.88 17.19 -12.10
N MET A 320 -4.83 17.93 -11.55
CA MET A 320 -5.96 17.39 -10.78
C MET A 320 -7.29 17.56 -11.52
N ALA A 321 -8.19 16.59 -11.35
CA ALA A 321 -9.61 16.74 -11.69
C ALA A 321 -10.47 16.09 -10.60
N GLU A 322 -11.59 16.72 -10.27
CA GLU A 322 -12.57 16.24 -9.30
C GLU A 322 -13.94 16.05 -9.96
N ASN A 323 -14.83 15.32 -9.28
CA ASN A 323 -16.19 15.04 -9.75
C ASN A 323 -16.22 14.40 -11.15
N VAL A 324 -15.22 13.56 -11.45
CA VAL A 324 -15.11 12.84 -12.71
C VAL A 324 -16.06 11.65 -12.69
N MET A 325 -17.07 11.67 -13.55
CA MET A 325 -18.06 10.59 -13.63
C MET A 325 -17.45 9.29 -14.17
N GLY A 326 -18.00 8.16 -13.74
CA GLY A 326 -17.65 6.83 -14.23
C GLY A 326 -17.74 6.71 -15.75
N GLY A 327 -16.73 6.09 -16.36
CA GLY A 327 -16.67 5.88 -17.80
C GLY A 327 -15.28 5.54 -18.30
N ILE A 328 -15.09 5.60 -19.62
CA ILE A 328 -13.79 5.40 -20.27
C ILE A 328 -13.23 6.76 -20.62
N TRP A 329 -12.08 7.11 -20.06
CA TRP A 329 -11.45 8.40 -20.19
C TRP A 329 -10.07 8.28 -20.83
N MET A 330 -9.71 9.27 -21.64
CA MET A 330 -8.38 9.43 -22.22
C MET A 330 -7.85 10.83 -21.91
N LEU A 331 -6.57 10.91 -21.56
CA LEU A 331 -5.88 12.18 -21.42
C LEU A 331 -5.45 12.69 -22.80
N MET A 332 -5.91 13.89 -23.14
CA MET A 332 -5.49 14.63 -24.33
C MET A 332 -4.59 15.79 -23.89
N SER A 333 -3.33 15.76 -24.30
CA SER A 333 -2.37 16.83 -24.00
C SER A 333 -2.77 18.13 -24.71
N ASN A 334 -2.67 19.26 -24.01
CA ASN A 334 -2.84 20.58 -24.62
C ASN A 334 -1.60 20.91 -25.48
N ALA A 335 -1.57 20.43 -26.72
CA ALA A 335 -0.53 20.78 -27.69
C ALA A 335 -0.70 22.23 -28.17
N THR A 336 -0.41 23.22 -27.31
CA THR A 336 -0.25 24.63 -27.70
C THR A 336 0.80 25.32 -26.83
N GLY A 337 2.06 24.90 -26.99
CA GLY A 337 3.21 25.74 -26.68
C GLY A 337 3.74 26.36 -27.97
N THR A 338 3.39 27.61 -28.25
CA THR A 338 4.15 28.44 -29.19
C THR A 338 5.54 28.65 -28.62
N VAL A 339 6.48 27.75 -28.96
CA VAL A 339 7.90 27.96 -28.73
C VAL A 339 8.40 28.84 -29.87
N GLY A 340 8.64 30.12 -29.56
CA GLY A 340 9.51 30.94 -30.38
C GLY A 340 10.91 30.35 -30.36
N GLY A 341 11.44 30.03 -31.54
CA GLY A 341 12.88 29.92 -31.81
C GLY A 341 13.55 28.58 -31.50
N GLY A 342 13.68 27.76 -32.55
CA GLY A 342 14.91 27.01 -32.86
C GLY A 342 15.30 25.82 -31.97
N GLY A 343 14.91 24.61 -32.39
CA GLY A 343 15.49 23.36 -31.88
C GLY A 343 14.66 22.15 -32.27
N ASN A 344 15.10 21.41 -33.28
CA ASN A 344 14.39 20.27 -33.85
C ASN A 344 14.42 19.07 -32.88
N GLY A 345 13.39 18.93 -32.06
CA GLY A 345 13.14 17.75 -31.23
C GLY A 345 11.68 17.34 -31.37
N THR A 346 11.41 16.27 -32.11
CA THR A 346 10.08 15.65 -32.23
C THR A 346 9.60 15.16 -30.87
N MET A 347 8.67 15.88 -30.24
CA MET A 347 7.89 15.37 -29.11
C MET A 347 6.80 14.44 -29.65
N GLY A 348 6.85 13.17 -29.27
CA GLY A 348 5.89 12.15 -29.69
C GLY A 348 4.53 12.35 -29.03
N SER A 349 3.48 12.49 -29.83
CA SER A 349 2.10 12.28 -29.40
C SER A 349 1.87 10.79 -29.20
N ALA A 350 2.38 10.22 -28.11
CA ALA A 350 2.16 8.82 -27.79
C ALA A 350 0.70 8.63 -27.38
N THR A 351 -0.13 8.19 -28.32
CA THR A 351 -1.43 7.61 -27.99
C THR A 351 -1.17 6.39 -27.12
N PRO A 352 -1.89 6.20 -25.99
CA PRO A 352 -1.80 4.95 -25.23
C PRO A 352 -1.94 3.76 -26.19
N THR A 353 -1.06 2.77 -26.06
CA THR A 353 -1.19 1.53 -26.83
C THR A 353 -2.59 0.97 -26.57
N PRO A 354 -3.31 0.44 -27.57
CA PRO A 354 -4.63 -0.11 -27.33
C PRO A 354 -4.55 -1.20 -26.25
N TYR A 355 -5.43 -1.12 -25.24
CA TYR A 355 -5.64 -2.19 -24.26
C TYR A 355 -5.72 -3.54 -24.98
N THR A 356 -4.78 -4.45 -24.70
CA THR A 356 -4.63 -5.70 -25.46
C THR A 356 -5.68 -6.76 -25.10
N GLY A 357 -6.59 -6.47 -24.16
CA GLY A 357 -7.76 -7.31 -23.91
C GLY A 357 -7.46 -8.67 -23.30
N ALA A 358 -6.21 -8.96 -22.95
CA ALA A 358 -5.81 -10.22 -22.33
C ALA A 358 -5.62 -10.03 -20.82
N ALA A 359 -6.68 -9.61 -20.11
CA ALA A 359 -6.86 -10.16 -18.76
C ALA A 359 -6.85 -11.69 -18.92
N PRO A 360 -6.07 -12.46 -18.14
CA PRO A 360 -5.99 -13.90 -18.30
C PRO A 360 -7.41 -14.49 -18.24
N ARG A 361 -7.91 -14.89 -19.42
CA ARG A 361 -9.15 -15.64 -19.53
C ARG A 361 -8.87 -17.01 -18.93
N HIS A 362 -9.58 -17.28 -17.84
CA HIS A 362 -9.56 -18.52 -17.06
C HIS A 362 -8.37 -18.70 -16.11
N GLY A 363 -8.57 -18.25 -14.87
CA GLY A 363 -7.82 -18.67 -13.69
C GLY A 363 -8.61 -18.31 -12.42
N ALA A 364 -9.30 -19.30 -11.85
CA ALA A 364 -9.95 -19.33 -10.53
C ALA A 364 -10.58 -18.02 -9.96
N SER A 365 -11.91 -17.93 -10.08
CA SER A 365 -12.87 -17.27 -9.16
C SER A 365 -12.46 -15.99 -8.42
N ALA A 366 -13.17 -14.91 -8.73
CA ALA A 366 -13.24 -13.62 -8.06
C ALA A 366 -13.68 -13.66 -6.57
N ARG A 367 -12.91 -14.32 -5.70
CA ARG A 367 -13.08 -14.28 -4.23
C ARG A 367 -11.80 -13.97 -3.44
N ALA A 368 -10.71 -13.57 -4.08
CA ALA A 368 -9.42 -13.41 -3.40
C ALA A 368 -9.00 -11.95 -3.07
N LEU A 369 -9.66 -10.90 -3.58
CA LEU A 369 -9.19 -9.52 -3.34
C LEU A 369 -9.73 -8.85 -2.06
N ALA A 370 -10.77 -9.39 -1.42
CA ALA A 370 -11.25 -8.92 -0.12
C ALA A 370 -10.54 -9.62 1.08
N VAL A 371 -9.53 -10.44 0.79
CA VAL A 371 -8.85 -11.30 1.76
C VAL A 371 -7.52 -10.68 2.23
N CYS A 372 -6.86 -9.83 1.44
CA CYS A 372 -5.55 -9.31 1.83
C CYS A 372 -5.56 -8.12 2.81
N MET A 373 -6.70 -7.58 3.22
CA MET A 373 -6.77 -6.64 4.36
C MET A 373 -7.63 -7.15 5.52
N GLY A 374 -8.48 -8.16 5.28
CA GLY A 374 -9.44 -8.68 6.27
C GLY A 374 -9.09 -10.02 6.92
N LEU A 375 -8.03 -10.73 6.48
CA LEU A 375 -7.68 -12.06 7.01
C LEU A 375 -6.48 -12.09 7.95
N PHE A 376 -5.89 -10.94 8.29
CA PHE A 376 -4.77 -10.88 9.23
C PHE A 376 -5.18 -11.00 10.71
N ALA A 377 -6.48 -11.08 11.00
CA ALA A 377 -6.99 -11.39 12.33
C ALA A 377 -7.04 -12.91 12.66
N TYR A 378 -6.60 -13.80 11.75
CA TYR A 378 -6.65 -15.26 11.95
C TYR A 378 -5.30 -15.97 11.88
N LEU A 379 -4.19 -15.23 11.89
CA LEU A 379 -2.82 -15.78 12.00
C LEU A 379 -2.01 -15.21 13.18
N LEU A 380 -2.70 -14.62 14.17
CA LEU A 380 -2.14 -14.26 15.48
C LEU A 380 -2.78 -15.11 16.59
#